data_AF-A0A2D8A706-F1
#
_entry.id   AF-A0A2D8A706-F1
#
_cell.length_a   1.000
_cell.length_b   1.000
_cell.length_c   1.000
_cell.angle_alpha   90.00
_cell.angle_beta   90.00
_cell.angle_gamma   90.00
#
_symmetry.space_group_name_H-M   'P 1'
#
loop_
_entity.id
_entity.type
_entity.pdbx_description
1 polymer ?
#
loop_
_entity_poly.entity_id
_entity_poly.type
_entity_poly.pdbx_seq_one_letter_code
_entity_poly.pdbx_strand_id
1 'polypeptide(L)'
;MDPGQVSPVPADLTLMDEEGEPPLESWAMGYMTAVLLQEEEWYKRNEDDVAQHLFPIMYASGLFMDEPEMADIDEDVELSDQMCGNIPAAVIGLYLMLHAEK
;
A
#
# COMPACT_ATOMS: atom_id res chain seq x y z
N MET A 1 13.50 -13.72 -18.66
CA MET A 1 13.29 -12.56 -17.78
C MET A 1 14.63 -12.20 -17.20
N ASP A 2 15.05 -10.95 -17.35
CA ASP A 2 16.28 -10.46 -16.73
C ASP A 2 16.06 -10.39 -15.21
N PRO A 3 16.87 -11.08 -14.38
CA PRO A 3 16.69 -11.09 -12.94
C PRO A 3 16.90 -9.72 -12.26
N GLY A 4 17.33 -8.69 -12.99
CA GLY A 4 17.43 -7.31 -12.52
C GLY A 4 16.26 -6.40 -12.89
N GLN A 5 15.28 -6.86 -13.68
CA GLN A 5 14.17 -6.01 -14.09
C GLN A 5 13.08 -6.00 -13.02
N VAL A 6 13.11 -4.97 -12.16
CA VAL A 6 11.99 -4.61 -11.29
C VAL A 6 10.74 -4.47 -12.15
N SER A 7 9.69 -5.20 -11.79
CA SER A 7 8.38 -5.04 -12.43
C SER A 7 7.98 -3.57 -12.33
N PRO A 8 7.41 -2.96 -13.38
CA PRO A 8 6.96 -1.57 -13.30
C PRO A 8 5.95 -1.44 -12.15
N VAL A 9 6.18 -0.43 -11.31
CA VAL A 9 5.25 -0.07 -10.24
C VAL A 9 4.00 0.59 -10.84
N PRO A 10 2.83 0.44 -10.22
CA PRO A 10 1.56 0.92 -10.80
C PRO A 10 1.39 2.44 -10.75
N ALA A 11 2.21 3.14 -9.96
CA ALA A 11 2.27 4.59 -9.86
C ALA A 11 3.69 5.00 -9.43
N ASP A 12 4.07 6.26 -9.68
CA ASP A 12 5.26 6.83 -9.09
C ASP A 12 5.12 6.81 -7.56
N LEU A 13 6.19 6.41 -6.88
CA LEU A 13 6.21 6.24 -5.42
C LEU A 13 6.44 7.57 -4.69
N THR A 14 5.78 8.63 -5.16
CA THR A 14 5.89 9.98 -4.62
C THR A 14 4.52 10.51 -4.26
N LEU A 15 4.48 11.36 -3.22
CA LEU A 15 3.25 12.01 -2.76
C LEU A 15 2.71 13.04 -3.76
N MET A 16 3.58 13.64 -4.57
CA MET A 16 3.20 14.51 -5.67
C MET A 16 4.09 14.24 -6.88
N ASP A 17 3.55 14.39 -8.09
CA ASP A 17 4.31 14.35 -9.34
C ASP A 17 4.66 15.76 -9.87
N GLU A 18 5.25 15.82 -11.08
CA GLU A 18 5.64 17.08 -11.72
C GLU A 18 4.44 18.00 -12.07
N GLU A 19 3.23 17.44 -12.10
CA GLU A 19 1.97 18.15 -12.38
C GLU A 19 1.23 18.54 -11.09
N GLY A 20 1.76 18.14 -9.92
CA GLY A 20 1.16 18.39 -8.61
C GLY A 20 -0.01 17.47 -8.30
N GLU A 21 -0.18 16.37 -9.04
CA GLU A 21 -1.14 15.33 -8.71
C GLU A 21 -0.52 14.35 -7.71
N PRO A 22 -1.31 13.71 -6.82
CA PRO A 22 -0.82 12.67 -5.94
C PRO A 22 -1.09 11.28 -6.55
N PRO A 23 -0.23 10.79 -7.47
CA PRO A 23 -0.47 9.55 -8.20
C PRO A 23 -0.51 8.34 -7.26
N LEU A 24 0.33 8.35 -6.22
CA LEU A 24 0.38 7.28 -5.23
C LEU A 24 -0.87 7.26 -4.35
N GLU A 25 -1.32 8.42 -3.86
CA GLU A 25 -2.51 8.54 -3.02
C GLU A 25 -3.76 8.10 -3.78
N SER A 26 -3.92 8.57 -5.02
CA SER A 26 -5.05 8.20 -5.88
C SER A 26 -5.11 6.69 -6.14
N TRP A 27 -3.96 6.07 -6.40
CA TRP A 27 -3.87 4.63 -6.57
C TRP A 27 -4.17 3.87 -5.27
N ALA A 28 -3.57 4.30 -4.16
CA ALA A 28 -3.72 3.68 -2.85
C ALA A 28 -5.17 3.77 -2.35
N MET A 29 -5.82 4.92 -2.55
CA MET A 29 -7.24 5.14 -2.29
C MET A 29 -8.11 4.17 -3.10
N GLY A 30 -7.84 4.01 -4.39
CA GLY A 30 -8.53 3.03 -5.24
C GLY A 30 -8.33 1.59 -4.75
N TYR A 31 -7.10 1.24 -4.36
CA TYR A 31 -6.77 -0.09 -3.82
C TYR A 31 -7.53 -0.38 -2.52
N MET A 32 -7.45 0.54 -1.55
CA MET A 32 -8.15 0.40 -0.26
C MET A 32 -9.67 0.37 -0.44
N THR A 33 -10.22 1.15 -1.36
CA THR A 33 -11.65 1.08 -1.70
C THR A 33 -12.04 -0.31 -2.18
N ALA A 34 -11.22 -0.95 -3.03
CA ALA A 34 -11.49 -2.30 -3.50
C ALA A 34 -11.40 -3.36 -2.38
N VAL A 35 -10.46 -3.19 -1.44
CA VAL A 35 -10.35 -4.03 -0.24
C VAL A 35 -11.60 -3.90 0.62
N LEU A 36 -12.02 -2.66 0.94
CA LEU A 36 -13.18 -2.37 1.78
C LEU A 36 -14.48 -2.92 1.17
N LEU A 37 -14.63 -2.90 -0.16
CA LEU A 37 -15.79 -3.47 -0.85
C LEU A 37 -15.94 -4.99 -0.65
N GLN A 38 -14.87 -5.70 -0.29
CA GLN A 38 -14.87 -7.14 -0.09
C GLN A 38 -14.14 -7.52 1.22
N GLU A 39 -14.24 -6.68 2.24
CA GLU A 39 -13.44 -6.77 3.47
C GLU A 39 -13.43 -8.18 4.08
N GLU A 40 -14.61 -8.79 4.24
CA GLU A 40 -14.75 -10.15 4.78
C GLU A 40 -13.89 -11.17 4.01
N GLU A 41 -13.84 -11.07 2.68
CA GLU A 41 -13.09 -12.00 1.84
C GLU A 41 -11.57 -11.81 1.94
N TRP A 42 -11.12 -10.57 2.14
CA TRP A 42 -9.70 -10.24 2.33
C TRP A 42 -9.19 -10.75 3.67
N TYR A 43 -9.93 -10.54 4.76
CA TYR A 43 -9.44 -10.83 6.11
C TYR A 43 -9.72 -12.28 6.57
N LYS A 44 -10.64 -13.03 5.96
CA LYS A 44 -11.08 -14.37 6.45
C LYS A 44 -9.98 -15.43 6.66
N ARG A 45 -8.85 -15.35 5.93
CA ARG A 45 -7.82 -16.41 5.95
C ARG A 45 -6.69 -16.12 6.93
N ASN A 46 -6.27 -14.87 7.02
CA ASN A 46 -5.06 -14.49 7.73
C ASN A 46 -5.06 -12.98 8.03
N GLU A 47 -5.93 -12.59 8.97
CA GLU A 47 -6.26 -11.19 9.27
C GLU A 47 -5.02 -10.34 9.58
N ASP A 48 -4.18 -10.80 10.50
CA ASP A 48 -2.96 -10.09 10.94
C ASP A 48 -1.99 -9.85 9.78
N ASP A 49 -1.70 -10.89 8.98
CA ASP A 49 -0.75 -10.77 7.88
C ASP A 49 -1.31 -9.87 6.77
N VAL A 50 -2.62 -9.94 6.49
CA VAL A 50 -3.28 -9.05 5.51
C VAL A 50 -3.23 -7.59 6.00
N ALA A 51 -3.55 -7.34 7.27
CA ALA A 51 -3.48 -6.01 7.87
C ALA A 51 -2.06 -5.43 7.79
N GLN A 52 -1.05 -6.24 8.12
CA GLN A 52 0.35 -5.81 8.07
C GLN A 52 0.78 -5.38 6.65
N HIS A 53 0.36 -6.12 5.62
CA HIS A 53 0.69 -5.76 4.23
C HIS A 53 -0.15 -4.58 3.72
N LEU A 54 -1.39 -4.43 4.18
CA LEU A 54 -2.23 -3.30 3.78
C LEU A 54 -1.81 -1.98 4.42
N PHE A 55 -1.14 -2.01 5.57
CA PHE A 55 -0.75 -0.81 6.32
C PHE A 55 -0.04 0.30 5.50
N PRO A 56 1.01 0.04 4.70
CA PRO A 56 1.63 1.08 3.88
C PRO A 56 0.70 1.65 2.80
N ILE A 57 -0.21 0.83 2.27
CA ILE A 57 -1.22 1.26 1.29
C ILE A 57 -2.31 2.10 1.98
N MET A 58 -2.66 1.73 3.20
CA MET A 58 -3.59 2.46 4.07
C MET A 58 -3.04 3.86 4.38
N TYR A 59 -1.78 3.96 4.82
CA TYR A 59 -1.11 5.24 5.06
C TYR A 59 -1.11 6.12 3.80
N ALA A 60 -0.59 5.58 2.69
CA ALA A 60 -0.50 6.34 1.43
C ALA A 60 -1.86 6.74 0.85
N SER A 61 -2.96 6.08 1.22
CA SER A 61 -4.30 6.41 0.72
C SER A 61 -4.89 7.69 1.28
N GLY A 62 -4.35 8.21 2.39
CA GLY A 62 -4.90 9.38 3.10
C GLY A 62 -6.27 9.15 3.77
N LEU A 63 -6.93 8.00 3.55
CA LEU A 63 -8.27 7.71 4.06
C LEU A 63 -8.34 7.61 5.60
N PHE A 64 -7.20 7.42 6.26
CA PHE A 64 -7.08 7.16 7.70
C PHE A 64 -6.19 8.18 8.40
N MET A 65 -5.98 9.36 7.81
CA MET A 65 -5.09 10.40 8.34
C MET A 65 -5.47 10.93 9.74
N ASP A 66 -6.72 10.73 10.17
CA ASP A 66 -7.19 11.10 11.51
C ASP A 66 -6.77 10.10 12.60
N GLU A 67 -6.24 8.92 12.23
CA GLU A 67 -5.77 7.91 13.19
C GLU A 67 -4.41 8.32 13.80
N PRO A 68 -4.22 8.20 15.13
CA PRO A 68 -2.99 8.61 15.82
C PRO A 68 -1.72 7.96 15.24
N GLU A 69 -1.82 6.70 14.85
CA GLU A 69 -0.72 5.93 14.26
C GLU A 69 -0.24 6.51 12.92
N MET A 70 -1.12 7.20 12.18
CA MET A 70 -0.75 7.84 10.91
C MET A 70 -0.05 9.18 11.14
N ALA A 71 -0.45 9.92 12.19
CA ALA A 71 0.19 11.18 12.55
C ALA A 71 1.67 11.00 12.92
N ASP A 72 1.99 9.95 13.69
CA ASP A 72 3.37 9.62 14.05
C ASP A 72 4.25 9.32 12.83
N ILE A 73 3.67 8.75 11.76
CA ILE A 73 4.36 8.46 10.50
C ILE A 73 4.53 9.72 9.66
N ASP A 74 3.52 10.59 9.63
CA ASP A 74 3.53 11.82 8.84
C ASP A 74 4.56 12.85 9.35
N GLU A 75 4.82 12.86 10.65
CA GLU A 75 5.85 13.70 11.27
C GLU A 75 7.29 13.22 10.99
N ASP A 76 7.48 11.99 10.50
CA ASP A 76 8.77 11.38 10.19
C ASP A 76 8.92 11.12 8.67
N VAL A 77 9.62 12.01 7.99
CA VAL A 77 9.85 11.94 6.53
C VAL A 77 10.55 10.64 6.12
N GLU A 78 11.50 10.13 6.91
CA GLU A 78 12.20 8.88 6.57
C GLU A 78 11.25 7.68 6.66
N LEU A 79 10.37 7.69 7.66
CA LEU A 79 9.35 6.65 7.85
C LEU A 79 8.26 6.73 6.78
N SER A 80 7.82 7.93 6.41
CA SER A 80 6.86 8.16 5.33
C SER A 80 7.38 7.65 3.98
N ASP A 81 8.63 8.01 3.63
CA ASP A 81 9.30 7.51 2.42
C ASP A 81 9.44 5.98 2.45
N GLN A 82 9.76 5.41 3.61
CA GLN A 82 9.84 3.97 3.79
C GLN A 82 8.49 3.28 3.59
N MET A 83 7.38 3.86 4.09
CA MET A 83 6.04 3.32 3.87
C MET A 83 5.69 3.30 2.38
N CYS A 84 5.90 4.42 1.69
CA CYS A 84 5.67 4.53 0.25
C CYS A 84 6.52 3.54 -0.55
N GLY A 85 7.82 3.44 -0.22
CA GLY A 85 8.76 2.52 -0.85
C GLY A 85 8.45 1.04 -0.64
N ASN A 86 7.70 0.69 0.42
CA ASN A 86 7.33 -0.68 0.73
C ASN A 86 6.06 -1.17 0.00
N ILE A 87 5.25 -0.26 -0.55
CA ILE A 87 4.00 -0.60 -1.25
C ILE A 87 4.18 -1.68 -2.33
N PRO A 88 5.20 -1.65 -3.20
CA PRO A 88 5.38 -2.69 -4.21
C PRO A 88 5.57 -4.08 -3.60
N ALA A 89 6.39 -4.18 -2.54
CA ALA A 89 6.62 -5.45 -1.85
C ALA A 89 5.36 -5.93 -1.13
N ALA A 90 4.61 -5.01 -0.53
CA ALA A 90 3.34 -5.31 0.12
C ALA A 90 2.30 -5.89 -0.86
N VAL A 91 2.13 -5.28 -2.03
CA VAL A 91 1.22 -5.77 -3.08
C VAL A 91 1.60 -7.17 -3.57
N ILE A 92 2.89 -7.41 -3.77
CA ILE A 92 3.40 -8.74 -4.15
C ILE A 92 3.11 -9.75 -3.03
N GLY A 93 3.37 -9.38 -1.78
CA GLY A 93 3.09 -10.22 -0.60
C GLY A 93 1.61 -10.59 -0.50
N LEU A 94 0.71 -9.62 -0.65
CA LEU A 94 -0.75 -9.85 -0.68
C LEU A 94 -1.15 -10.79 -1.82
N TYR A 95 -0.63 -10.56 -3.04
CA TYR A 95 -0.94 -11.41 -4.17
C TYR A 95 -0.51 -12.86 -3.93
N LEU A 96 0.74 -13.06 -3.48
CA LEU A 96 1.28 -14.38 -3.17
C LEU A 96 0.51 -15.04 -2.01
N MET A 97 0.14 -14.32 -0.97
CA MET A 97 -0.63 -14.88 0.15
C MET A 97 -2.00 -15.40 -0.30
N LEU A 98 -2.67 -14.65 -1.19
CA LEU A 98 -4.00 -15.00 -1.67
C LEU A 98 -3.98 -16.13 -2.72
N HIS A 99 -2.94 -16.19 -3.56
CA HIS A 99 -2.90 -17.02 -4.77
C HIS A 99 -1.80 -18.09 -4.79
N ALA A 100 -0.83 -18.08 -3.88
CA ALA A 100 0.09 -19.19 -3.72
C ALA A 100 -0.67 -20.36 -3.08
N GLU A 101 -1.10 -21.30 -3.93
CA GLU A 101 -1.56 -22.60 -3.46
C GLU A 101 -0.45 -23.30 -2.66
N LYS A 102 -0.85 -24.10 -1.66
CA LYS A 102 0.06 -25.06 -1.01
C LYS A 102 0.24 -26.28 -1.88
#